data_AF-A0A850LZD8-F1
#
_entry.id   AF-A0A850LZD8-F1
#
_cell.length_a   1.000
_cell.length_b   1.000
_cell.length_c   1.000
_cell.angle_alpha   90.00
_cell.angle_beta   90.00
_cell.angle_gamma   90.00
#
_symmetry.space_group_name_H-M   'P 1'
#
loop_
_entity.id
_entity.type
_entity.pdbx_description
1 polymer ?
#
loop_
_entity_poly.entity_id
_entity_poly.type
_entity_poly.pdbx_seq_one_letter_code
_entity_poly.pdbx_strand_id
1 'polypeptide(L)'
;MWMNLLQFTSLIIRAILSMGGILLAYMFFLKTKQIMGSGIDLSPFLGIGIFFLFAGLSQMFFTYYIYFIFEFDIEPIFIYACATYSGFFGMSGLVFFSEKMLGKTKYAFSIFSIISCIYGIFFINTVSDLRSYGNIMMPISLMIIFFNFIYSLIVKTKGEIRQKMIFAFIGNLTFYFFYMLSTKLGRSLLPFPEEITLIISFVGLLITAIWWGRIFLGFETFTEFGWREKLKELFIIAPNGGTLFYHTFAEKTSDKIPDLITAGLSGIKDILAEMIQSKQTLKVVDHQDVKILFEYGTYS
;
A
#
# COMPACT_ATOMS: atom_id res chain seq x y z
N MET A 1 7.66 -37.72 -18.45
CA MET A 1 8.95 -37.00 -18.37
C MET A 1 9.08 -36.52 -16.93
N TRP A 2 10.15 -36.85 -16.21
CA TRP A 2 10.26 -36.38 -14.82
C TRP A 2 10.56 -34.88 -14.83
N MET A 3 9.66 -34.08 -14.24
CA MET A 3 9.93 -32.66 -13.97
C MET A 3 11.24 -32.57 -13.20
N ASN A 4 12.17 -31.75 -13.68
CA ASN A 4 13.41 -31.55 -12.94
C ASN A 4 13.11 -30.80 -11.64
N LEU A 5 14.01 -30.94 -10.64
CA LEU A 5 13.83 -30.35 -9.32
C LEU A 5 13.52 -28.84 -9.39
N LEU A 6 14.17 -28.13 -10.31
CA LEU A 6 14.03 -26.68 -10.48
C LEU A 6 12.63 -26.27 -10.97
N GLN A 7 12.06 -27.04 -11.91
CA GLN A 7 10.70 -26.85 -12.40
C GLN A 7 9.68 -27.06 -11.28
N PHE A 8 9.86 -28.13 -10.50
CA PHE A 8 8.99 -28.45 -9.36
C PHE A 8 9.06 -27.37 -8.27
N THR A 9 10.28 -26.93 -7.92
CA THR A 9 10.48 -25.84 -6.97
C THR A 9 9.82 -24.55 -7.46
N SER A 10 9.98 -24.18 -8.74
CA SER A 10 9.32 -22.99 -9.31
C SER A 10 7.79 -23.05 -9.21
N LEU A 11 7.18 -24.21 -9.48
CA LEU A 11 5.73 -24.41 -9.37
C LEU A 11 5.24 -24.25 -7.92
N ILE A 12 5.92 -24.89 -6.96
CA ILE A 12 5.59 -24.76 -5.53
C ILE A 12 5.67 -23.30 -5.08
N ILE A 13 6.76 -22.60 -5.45
CA ILE A 13 6.98 -21.21 -5.09
C ILE A 13 5.81 -20.33 -5.57
N ARG A 14 5.43 -20.48 -6.84
CA ARG A 14 4.33 -19.68 -7.42
C ARG A 14 2.98 -20.02 -6.82
N ALA A 15 2.74 -21.29 -6.50
CA ALA A 15 1.54 -21.71 -5.77
C ALA A 15 1.47 -21.05 -4.38
N ILE A 16 2.57 -21.05 -3.62
CA ILE A 16 2.65 -20.39 -2.31
C ILE A 16 2.41 -18.88 -2.45
N LEU A 17 3.06 -18.22 -3.42
CA LEU A 17 2.86 -16.79 -3.66
C LEU A 17 1.43 -16.45 -4.08
N SER A 18 0.80 -17.31 -4.90
CA SER A 18 -0.60 -17.18 -5.31
C SER A 18 -1.54 -17.26 -4.11
N MET A 19 -1.40 -18.31 -3.28
CA MET A 19 -2.21 -18.49 -2.08
C MET A 19 -1.99 -17.35 -1.08
N GLY A 20 -0.74 -16.93 -0.87
CA GLY A 20 -0.39 -15.81 0.00
C GLY A 20 -1.01 -14.50 -0.47
N GLY A 21 -0.95 -14.20 -1.77
CA GLY A 21 -1.58 -13.01 -2.36
C GLY A 21 -3.10 -13.00 -2.15
N ILE A 22 -3.78 -14.13 -2.41
CA ILE A 22 -5.23 -14.26 -2.20
C ILE A 22 -5.60 -14.11 -0.71
N LEU A 23 -4.83 -14.72 0.19
CA LEU A 23 -5.05 -14.63 1.64
C LEU A 23 -4.90 -13.17 2.12
N LEU A 24 -3.84 -12.49 1.69
CA LEU A 24 -3.62 -11.08 2.03
C LEU A 24 -4.76 -10.21 1.50
N ALA A 25 -5.18 -10.41 0.25
CA ALA A 25 -6.32 -9.70 -0.33
C ALA A 25 -7.59 -9.88 0.50
N TYR A 26 -7.89 -11.12 0.91
CA TYR A 26 -9.02 -11.44 1.78
C TYR A 26 -8.93 -10.71 3.13
N MET A 27 -7.76 -10.68 3.77
CA MET A 27 -7.54 -9.93 5.02
C MET A 27 -7.81 -8.42 4.84
N PHE A 28 -7.35 -7.82 3.73
CA PHE A 28 -7.60 -6.41 3.43
C PHE A 28 -9.09 -6.12 3.16
N PHE A 29 -9.80 -7.01 2.47
CA PHE A 29 -11.24 -6.86 2.26
C PHE A 29 -12.04 -7.03 3.56
N LEU A 30 -11.65 -7.95 4.44
CA LEU A 30 -12.24 -8.07 5.78
C LEU A 30 -12.01 -6.80 6.59
N LYS A 31 -10.78 -6.26 6.59
CA LYS A 31 -10.47 -5.00 7.27
C LYS A 31 -11.27 -3.82 6.71
N THR A 32 -11.42 -3.76 5.39
CA THR A 32 -12.28 -2.78 4.72
C THR A 32 -13.73 -2.89 5.21
N LYS A 33 -14.27 -4.10 5.29
CA LYS A 33 -15.62 -4.35 5.81
C LYS A 33 -15.78 -3.94 7.28
N GLN A 34 -14.77 -4.19 8.12
CA GLN A 34 -14.77 -3.79 9.53
C GLN A 34 -14.76 -2.26 9.72
N ILE A 35 -14.09 -1.55 8.82
CA ILE A 35 -13.95 -0.08 8.88
C ILE A 35 -15.14 0.62 8.20
N MET A 36 -15.96 -0.11 7.43
CA MET A 36 -17.14 0.43 6.76
C MET A 36 -18.13 1.00 7.79
N GLY A 37 -18.40 2.30 7.71
CA GLY A 37 -19.26 3.03 8.66
C GLY A 37 -18.51 3.85 9.71
N SER A 38 -17.18 3.72 9.82
CA SER A 38 -16.37 4.50 10.78
C SER A 38 -15.95 5.91 10.30
N GLY A 39 -16.40 6.33 9.10
CA GLY A 39 -15.97 7.60 8.48
C GLY A 39 -14.52 7.60 7.95
N ILE A 40 -13.76 6.52 8.17
CA ILE A 40 -12.39 6.38 7.67
C ILE A 40 -12.40 6.10 6.16
N ASP A 41 -11.48 6.71 5.42
CA ASP A 41 -11.31 6.45 3.99
C ASP A 41 -10.89 4.99 3.75
N LEU A 42 -11.73 4.26 3.03
CA LEU A 42 -11.56 2.85 2.69
C LEU A 42 -10.61 2.64 1.49
N SER A 43 -10.34 3.70 0.73
CA SER A 43 -9.53 3.69 -0.50
C SER A 43 -8.15 2.99 -0.34
N PRO A 44 -7.37 3.20 0.74
CA PRO A 44 -6.07 2.54 0.89
C PRO A 44 -6.21 1.02 1.01
N PHE A 45 -7.11 0.54 1.86
CA PHE A 45 -7.31 -0.89 2.11
C PHE A 45 -7.86 -1.60 0.87
N LEU A 46 -8.78 -0.96 0.15
CA LEU A 46 -9.30 -1.45 -1.13
C LEU A 46 -8.20 -1.56 -2.19
N GLY A 47 -7.38 -0.51 -2.34
CA GLY A 47 -6.29 -0.52 -3.32
C GLY A 47 -5.25 -1.60 -3.08
N ILE A 48 -4.84 -1.77 -1.82
CA ILE A 48 -3.89 -2.82 -1.43
C ILE A 48 -4.52 -4.21 -1.58
N GLY A 49 -5.80 -4.37 -1.21
CA GLY A 49 -6.53 -5.63 -1.38
C GLY A 49 -6.66 -6.04 -2.84
N ILE A 50 -7.01 -5.10 -3.72
CA ILE A 50 -7.07 -5.30 -5.18
C ILE A 50 -5.70 -5.68 -5.72
N PHE A 51 -4.64 -4.97 -5.32
CA PHE A 51 -3.28 -5.30 -5.71
C PHE A 51 -2.90 -6.74 -5.38
N PHE A 52 -3.08 -7.16 -4.12
CA PHE A 52 -2.72 -8.51 -3.70
C PHE A 52 -3.59 -9.59 -4.37
N LEU A 53 -4.87 -9.31 -4.62
CA LEU A 53 -5.77 -10.23 -5.34
C LEU A 53 -5.22 -10.49 -6.74
N PHE A 54 -4.93 -9.43 -7.47
CA PHE A 54 -4.45 -9.50 -8.84
C PHE A 54 -3.01 -10.03 -8.95
N ALA A 55 -2.16 -9.74 -7.96
CA ALA A 55 -0.83 -10.36 -7.84
C ALA A 55 -0.95 -11.87 -7.59
N GLY A 56 -1.86 -12.30 -6.73
CA GLY A 56 -2.16 -13.72 -6.49
C GLY A 56 -2.66 -14.42 -7.75
N LEU A 57 -3.66 -13.83 -8.43
CA LEU A 57 -4.20 -14.33 -9.70
C LEU A 57 -3.12 -14.42 -10.78
N SER A 58 -2.25 -13.41 -10.88
CA SER A 58 -1.11 -13.41 -11.80
C SER A 58 -0.21 -14.64 -11.57
N GLN A 59 0.14 -14.93 -10.31
CA GLN A 59 0.95 -16.11 -9.98
C GLN A 59 0.22 -17.42 -10.23
N MET A 60 -1.09 -17.48 -10.00
CA MET A 60 -1.93 -18.64 -10.35
C MET A 60 -1.82 -18.93 -11.86
N PHE A 61 -2.07 -17.93 -12.72
CA PHE A 61 -1.97 -18.11 -14.17
C PHE A 61 -0.54 -18.43 -14.62
N PHE A 62 0.50 -17.86 -14.02
CA PHE A 62 1.89 -18.26 -14.33
C PHE A 62 2.16 -19.72 -13.96
N THR A 63 1.57 -20.21 -12.86
CA THR A 63 1.67 -21.62 -12.47
C THR A 63 1.05 -22.52 -13.53
N TYR A 64 -0.15 -22.18 -14.02
CA TYR A 64 -0.79 -22.90 -15.13
C TYR A 64 0.03 -22.82 -16.42
N TYR A 65 0.52 -21.64 -16.80
CA TYR A 65 1.35 -21.45 -17.99
C TYR A 65 2.58 -22.36 -17.97
N ILE A 66 3.27 -22.42 -16.83
CA ILE A 66 4.46 -23.25 -16.63
C ILE A 66 4.10 -24.74 -16.70
N TYR A 67 2.99 -25.14 -16.08
CA TYR A 67 2.50 -26.52 -16.15
C TYR A 67 2.25 -26.95 -17.60
N PHE A 68 1.60 -26.10 -18.41
CA PHE A 68 1.32 -26.42 -19.81
C PHE A 68 2.58 -26.57 -20.66
N ILE A 69 3.58 -25.71 -20.44
CA ILE A 69 4.87 -25.82 -21.13
C ILE A 69 5.56 -27.13 -20.77
N PHE A 70 5.58 -27.51 -19.49
CA PHE A 70 6.34 -28.67 -19.07
C PHE A 70 5.66 -30.01 -19.38
N GLU A 71 4.34 -30.07 -19.27
CA GLU A 71 3.59 -31.32 -19.47
C GLU A 71 3.24 -31.56 -20.94
N PHE A 72 2.91 -30.49 -21.67
CA PHE A 72 2.38 -30.62 -23.04
C PHE A 72 3.29 -30.03 -24.11
N ASP A 73 4.39 -29.36 -23.76
CA ASP A 73 5.28 -28.64 -24.70
C ASP A 73 4.52 -27.62 -25.57
N ILE A 74 3.47 -27.03 -25.00
CA ILE A 74 2.64 -26.00 -25.62
C ILE A 74 2.92 -24.69 -24.90
N GLU A 75 3.09 -23.60 -25.65
CA GLU A 75 3.10 -22.24 -25.11
C GLU A 75 1.68 -21.63 -25.19
N PRO A 76 0.84 -21.73 -24.14
CA PRO A 76 -0.49 -21.14 -24.17
C PRO A 76 -0.38 -19.62 -23.97
N ILE A 77 -0.14 -18.90 -25.07
CA ILE A 77 0.02 -17.44 -25.11
C ILE A 77 -1.12 -16.74 -24.36
N PHE A 78 -2.34 -17.25 -24.47
CA PHE A 78 -3.50 -16.71 -23.75
C PHE A 78 -3.32 -16.77 -22.22
N ILE A 79 -2.82 -17.88 -21.65
CA ILE A 79 -2.62 -18.01 -20.21
C ILE A 79 -1.48 -17.08 -19.74
N TYR A 80 -0.41 -16.99 -20.54
CA TYR A 80 0.68 -16.04 -20.28
C TYR A 80 0.18 -14.59 -20.24
N ALA A 81 -0.68 -14.23 -21.20
CA ALA A 81 -1.29 -12.92 -21.28
C ALA A 81 -2.17 -12.64 -20.06
N CYS A 82 -3.03 -13.59 -19.66
CA CYS A 82 -3.83 -13.51 -18.44
C CYS A 82 -2.97 -13.31 -17.18
N ALA A 83 -1.86 -14.04 -17.06
CA ALA A 83 -0.94 -13.90 -15.94
C ALA A 83 -0.36 -12.48 -15.87
N THR A 84 0.10 -12.00 -17.00
CA THR A 84 0.77 -10.71 -17.12
C THR A 84 -0.20 -9.54 -16.90
N TYR A 85 -1.36 -9.55 -17.56
CA TYR A 85 -2.39 -8.52 -17.38
C TYR A 85 -2.98 -8.49 -15.99
N SER A 86 -3.17 -9.64 -15.35
CA SER A 86 -3.65 -9.67 -13.96
C SER A 86 -2.71 -8.86 -13.06
N GLY A 87 -1.39 -9.11 -13.13
CA GLY A 87 -0.42 -8.37 -12.34
C GLY A 87 -0.45 -6.87 -12.62
N PHE A 88 -0.61 -6.49 -13.89
CA PHE A 88 -0.68 -5.10 -14.31
C PHE A 88 -1.96 -4.39 -13.86
N PHE A 89 -3.11 -5.05 -13.92
CA PHE A 89 -4.34 -4.53 -13.33
C PHE A 89 -4.22 -4.30 -11.83
N GLY A 90 -3.55 -5.22 -11.11
CA GLY A 90 -3.24 -5.06 -9.69
C GLY A 90 -2.42 -3.80 -9.41
N MET A 91 -1.33 -3.59 -10.16
CA MET A 91 -0.48 -2.41 -10.02
C MET A 91 -1.19 -1.11 -10.39
N SER A 92 -1.95 -1.10 -11.49
CA SER A 92 -2.73 0.08 -11.90
C SER A 92 -3.82 0.42 -10.90
N GLY A 93 -4.47 -0.59 -10.30
CA GLY A 93 -5.37 -0.42 -9.17
C GLY A 93 -4.66 0.23 -7.98
N LEU A 94 -3.49 -0.29 -7.59
CA LEU A 94 -2.70 0.30 -6.51
C LEU A 94 -2.36 1.77 -6.78
N VAL A 95 -1.87 2.08 -7.98
CA VAL A 95 -1.55 3.46 -8.42
C VAL A 95 -2.80 4.33 -8.36
N PHE A 96 -3.95 3.84 -8.81
CA PHE A 96 -5.21 4.58 -8.78
C PHE A 96 -5.65 4.97 -7.37
N PHE A 97 -5.71 4.00 -6.45
CA PHE A 97 -6.13 4.30 -5.08
C PHE A 97 -5.11 5.18 -4.35
N SER A 98 -3.83 4.92 -4.59
CA SER A 98 -2.71 5.75 -4.15
C SER A 98 -2.87 7.21 -4.60
N GLU A 99 -3.19 7.41 -5.88
CA GLU A 99 -3.36 8.71 -6.48
C GLU A 99 -4.61 9.44 -5.98
N LYS A 100 -5.72 8.71 -5.83
CA LYS A 100 -6.97 9.21 -5.22
C LYS A 100 -6.71 9.78 -3.82
N MET A 101 -5.89 9.10 -3.01
CA MET A 101 -5.52 9.58 -1.68
C MET A 101 -4.69 10.86 -1.69
N LEU A 102 -3.94 11.12 -2.76
CA LEU A 102 -3.14 12.35 -2.89
C LEU A 102 -3.97 13.56 -3.34
N GLY A 103 -5.07 13.36 -4.07
CA GLY A 103 -6.03 14.37 -4.50
C GLY A 103 -5.53 15.44 -5.50
N LYS A 104 -4.21 15.62 -5.69
CA LYS A 104 -3.64 16.77 -6.43
C LYS A 104 -3.16 16.46 -7.85
N THR A 105 -2.95 15.20 -8.20
CA THR A 105 -2.32 14.80 -9.48
C THR A 105 -3.32 14.54 -10.61
N LYS A 106 -4.63 14.72 -10.36
CA LYS A 106 -5.72 14.58 -11.35
C LYS A 106 -5.70 13.25 -12.12
N TYR A 107 -5.36 12.15 -11.45
CA TYR A 107 -5.32 10.80 -12.04
C TYR A 107 -4.30 10.60 -13.17
N ALA A 108 -3.33 11.51 -13.35
CA ALA A 108 -2.33 11.41 -14.40
C ALA A 108 -1.55 10.08 -14.33
N PHE A 109 -1.12 9.66 -13.14
CA PHE A 109 -0.36 8.43 -12.98
C PHE A 109 -1.19 7.17 -13.26
N SER A 110 -2.46 7.19 -12.88
CA SER A 110 -3.44 6.15 -13.16
C SER A 110 -3.71 6.02 -14.66
N ILE A 111 -3.85 7.15 -15.35
CA ILE A 111 -4.01 7.17 -16.80
C ILE A 111 -2.76 6.60 -17.48
N PHE A 112 -1.56 7.02 -17.06
CA PHE A 112 -0.31 6.48 -17.59
C PHE A 112 -0.13 4.98 -17.30
N SER A 113 -0.53 4.49 -16.12
CA SER A 113 -0.45 3.07 -15.79
C SER A 113 -1.43 2.25 -16.64
N ILE A 114 -2.66 2.73 -16.85
CA ILE A 114 -3.64 2.11 -17.75
C ILE A 114 -3.14 2.11 -19.20
N ILE A 115 -2.60 3.23 -19.70
CA ILE A 115 -2.01 3.30 -21.04
C ILE A 115 -0.86 2.30 -21.17
N SER A 116 -0.01 2.18 -20.13
CA SER A 116 1.06 1.19 -20.10
C SER A 116 0.52 -0.24 -20.15
N CYS A 117 -0.56 -0.54 -19.42
CA CYS A 117 -1.25 -1.83 -19.50
C CYS A 117 -1.77 -2.12 -20.91
N ILE A 118 -2.45 -1.16 -21.54
CA ILE A 118 -2.98 -1.29 -22.88
C ILE A 118 -1.84 -1.52 -23.88
N TYR A 119 -0.75 -0.76 -23.76
CA TYR A 119 0.43 -0.94 -24.60
C TYR A 119 1.05 -2.32 -24.43
N GLY A 120 1.15 -2.82 -23.19
CA GLY A 120 1.56 -4.18 -22.89
C GLY A 120 0.70 -5.24 -23.60
N ILE A 121 -0.61 -4.98 -23.75
CA ILE A 121 -1.52 -5.89 -24.46
C ILE A 121 -1.12 -6.06 -25.93
N PHE A 122 -0.78 -4.97 -26.59
CA PHE A 122 -0.37 -5.01 -27.99
C PHE A 122 0.97 -5.72 -28.18
N PHE A 123 1.92 -5.53 -27.27
CA PHE A 123 3.27 -6.09 -27.41
C PHE A 123 3.34 -7.59 -27.11
N ILE A 124 2.50 -8.12 -26.22
CA ILE A 124 2.50 -9.57 -25.92
C ILE A 124 2.16 -10.42 -27.15
N ASN A 125 1.34 -9.89 -28.06
CA ASN A 125 0.90 -10.57 -29.28
C ASN A 125 1.86 -10.39 -30.47
N THR A 126 2.98 -9.67 -30.29
CA THR A 126 4.00 -9.47 -31.33
C THR A 126 5.11 -10.54 -31.30
N VAL A 127 6.04 -10.47 -32.26
CA VAL A 127 7.21 -11.35 -32.41
C VAL A 127 7.93 -11.56 -31.06
N SER A 128 8.48 -12.77 -30.84
CA SER A 128 9.09 -13.23 -29.57
C SER A 128 10.04 -12.23 -28.90
N ASP A 129 10.80 -11.49 -29.70
CA ASP A 129 11.79 -10.54 -29.21
C ASP A 129 11.12 -9.29 -28.63
N LEU A 130 10.12 -8.74 -29.32
CA LEU A 130 9.32 -7.59 -28.86
C LEU A 130 8.52 -7.92 -27.59
N ARG A 131 8.06 -9.17 -27.45
CA ARG A 131 7.42 -9.66 -26.21
C ARG A 131 8.37 -9.55 -25.02
N SER A 132 9.63 -9.96 -25.20
CA SER A 132 10.64 -9.90 -24.14
C SER A 132 10.94 -8.46 -23.70
N TYR A 133 11.02 -7.52 -24.65
CA TYR A 133 11.19 -6.08 -24.34
C TYR A 133 9.96 -5.49 -23.63
N GLY A 134 8.74 -5.81 -24.08
CA GLY A 134 7.51 -5.34 -23.43
C GLY A 134 7.41 -5.81 -21.97
N ASN A 135 7.79 -7.06 -21.71
CA ASN A 135 7.82 -7.63 -20.36
C ASN A 135 8.85 -7.00 -19.41
N ILE A 136 9.86 -6.31 -19.95
CA ILE A 136 10.89 -5.62 -19.14
C ILE A 136 10.54 -4.13 -18.99
N MET A 137 10.22 -3.47 -20.10
CA MET A 137 9.96 -2.03 -20.14
C MET A 137 8.73 -1.64 -19.34
N MET A 138 7.73 -2.52 -19.29
CA MET A 138 6.48 -2.21 -18.63
C MET A 138 6.54 -2.29 -17.08
N PRO A 139 7.17 -3.29 -16.45
CA PRO A 139 7.50 -3.22 -15.03
C PRO A 139 8.36 -2.01 -14.69
N ILE A 140 9.31 -1.62 -15.55
CA ILE A 140 10.13 -0.42 -15.35
C ILE A 140 9.27 0.85 -15.37
N SER A 141 8.35 1.01 -16.33
CA SER A 141 7.49 2.20 -16.40
C SER A 141 6.57 2.30 -15.17
N LEU A 142 5.97 1.18 -14.75
CA LEU A 142 5.17 1.10 -13.53
C LEU A 142 6.00 1.37 -12.28
N MET A 143 7.25 0.89 -12.23
CA MET A 143 8.19 1.16 -11.13
C MET A 143 8.51 2.66 -11.04
N ILE A 144 8.78 3.32 -12.16
CA ILE A 144 9.05 4.77 -12.20
C ILE A 144 7.83 5.55 -11.69
N ILE A 145 6.62 5.18 -12.12
CA ILE A 145 5.38 5.80 -11.65
C ILE A 145 5.22 5.60 -10.14
N PHE A 146 5.40 4.37 -9.66
CA PHE A 146 5.28 4.03 -8.25
C PHE A 146 6.35 4.72 -7.39
N PHE A 147 7.59 4.84 -7.87
CA PHE A 147 8.65 5.56 -7.17
C PHE A 147 8.39 7.05 -7.08
N ASN A 148 7.92 7.69 -8.16
CA ASN A 148 7.51 9.08 -8.11
C ASN A 148 6.37 9.29 -7.10
N PHE A 149 5.43 8.34 -7.02
CA PHE A 149 4.35 8.36 -6.04
C PHE A 149 4.88 8.28 -4.60
N ILE A 150 5.67 7.24 -4.26
CA ILE A 150 6.21 7.08 -2.90
C ILE A 150 7.15 8.24 -2.53
N TYR A 151 7.97 8.71 -3.46
CA TYR A 151 8.82 9.88 -3.24
C TYR A 151 7.98 11.12 -2.88
N SER A 152 6.89 11.38 -3.62
CA SER A 152 5.94 12.46 -3.31
C SER A 152 5.36 12.33 -1.90
N LEU A 153 5.07 11.11 -1.43
CA LEU A 153 4.63 10.86 -0.05
C LEU A 153 5.74 11.15 0.98
N ILE A 154 6.97 10.69 0.72
CA ILE A 154 8.11 10.89 1.63
C ILE A 154 8.42 12.38 1.81
N VAL A 155 8.31 13.18 0.75
CA VAL A 155 8.55 14.65 0.82
C VAL A 155 7.47 15.35 1.65
N LYS A 156 6.23 14.86 1.63
CA LYS A 156 5.08 15.49 2.30
C LYS A 156 4.87 15.03 3.75
N THR A 157 5.48 13.93 4.16
CA THR A 157 5.31 13.33 5.50
C THR A 157 6.45 13.70 6.44
N LYS A 158 6.20 13.64 7.75
CA LYS A 158 7.18 13.89 8.81
C LYS A 158 7.13 12.80 9.88
N GLY A 159 8.17 12.71 10.71
CA GLY A 159 8.22 11.79 11.86
C GLY A 159 8.20 10.31 11.45
N GLU A 160 7.52 9.50 12.26
CA GLU A 160 7.43 8.04 12.09
C GLU A 160 6.76 7.63 10.77
N ILE A 161 5.77 8.39 10.30
CA ILE A 161 5.12 8.16 9.01
C ILE A 161 6.14 8.19 7.88
N ARG A 162 7.02 9.20 7.88
CA ARG A 162 8.06 9.35 6.85
C ARG A 162 9.02 8.16 6.86
N GLN A 163 9.42 7.70 8.05
CA GLN A 163 10.30 6.54 8.20
C GLN A 163 9.62 5.28 7.63
N LYS A 164 8.34 5.05 7.94
CA LYS A 164 7.57 3.93 7.37
C LYS A 164 7.48 4.01 5.83
N MET A 165 7.28 5.20 5.25
CA MET A 165 7.30 5.37 3.78
C MET A 165 8.68 5.08 3.18
N ILE A 166 9.75 5.52 3.84
CA ILE A 166 11.13 5.24 3.40
C ILE A 166 11.39 3.73 3.44
N PHE A 167 10.96 3.04 4.51
CA PHE A 167 11.07 1.58 4.57
C PHE A 167 10.22 0.91 3.48
N ALA A 168 8.99 1.37 3.21
CA ALA A 168 8.18 0.86 2.11
C ALA A 168 8.86 1.08 0.74
N PHE A 169 9.52 2.22 0.55
CA PHE A 169 10.28 2.53 -0.65
C PHE A 169 11.46 1.57 -0.86
N ILE A 170 12.29 1.39 0.17
CA ILE A 170 13.41 0.45 0.13
C ILE A 170 12.88 -0.99 -0.08
N GLY A 171 11.72 -1.32 0.49
CA GLY A 171 11.01 -2.59 0.26
C GLY A 171 10.67 -2.84 -1.18
N ASN A 172 10.16 -1.83 -1.87
CA ASN A 172 9.91 -1.94 -3.29
C ASN A 172 11.20 -2.10 -4.10
N LEU A 173 12.24 -1.33 -3.79
CA LEU A 173 13.53 -1.46 -4.49
C LEU A 173 14.09 -2.89 -4.37
N THR A 174 14.10 -3.42 -3.14
CA THR A 174 14.54 -4.79 -2.88
C THR A 174 13.65 -5.82 -3.59
N PHE A 175 12.33 -5.61 -3.60
CA PHE A 175 11.39 -6.47 -4.33
C PHE A 175 11.72 -6.51 -5.82
N TYR A 176 11.83 -5.34 -6.46
CA TYR A 176 12.09 -5.24 -7.90
C TYR A 176 13.47 -5.79 -8.27
N PHE A 177 14.47 -5.57 -7.43
CA PHE A 177 15.80 -6.14 -7.62
C PHE A 177 15.74 -7.68 -7.65
N PHE A 178 15.13 -8.30 -6.64
CA PHE A 178 15.01 -9.77 -6.62
C PHE A 178 14.04 -10.30 -7.68
N TYR A 179 12.99 -9.56 -8.02
CA TYR A 179 12.12 -9.90 -9.15
C TYR A 179 12.89 -9.87 -10.47
N MET A 180 13.73 -8.86 -10.71
CA MET A 180 14.58 -8.78 -11.89
C MET A 180 15.51 -9.98 -11.98
N LEU A 181 16.14 -10.39 -10.87
CA LEU A 181 16.98 -11.60 -10.81
C LEU A 181 16.24 -12.89 -11.14
N SER A 182 14.91 -12.92 -11.04
CA SER A 182 14.11 -14.08 -11.47
C SER A 182 13.94 -14.17 -13.00
N THR A 183 14.25 -13.10 -13.74
CA THR A 183 14.15 -13.04 -15.21
C THR A 183 15.40 -13.60 -15.90
N LYS A 184 15.29 -14.00 -17.18
CA LYS A 184 16.46 -14.42 -17.98
C LYS A 184 17.55 -13.34 -18.02
N LEU A 185 17.15 -12.08 -18.24
CA LEU A 185 18.07 -10.94 -18.28
C LEU A 185 18.77 -10.73 -16.93
N GLY A 186 18.03 -10.74 -15.82
CA GLY A 186 18.61 -10.56 -14.50
C GLY A 186 19.57 -11.68 -14.12
N ARG A 187 19.27 -12.92 -14.53
CA ARG A 187 20.18 -14.07 -14.33
C ARG A 187 21.49 -13.92 -15.08
N SER A 188 21.48 -13.36 -16.30
CA SER A 188 22.71 -13.12 -17.06
C SER A 188 23.60 -12.00 -16.51
N LEU A 189 23.09 -11.17 -15.58
CA LEU A 189 23.87 -10.06 -14.99
C LEU A 189 24.80 -10.51 -13.85
N LEU A 190 24.56 -11.67 -13.24
CA LEU A 190 25.38 -12.17 -12.15
C LEU A 190 26.27 -13.33 -12.61
N PRO A 191 27.51 -13.45 -12.11
CA PRO A 191 28.43 -14.52 -12.49
C PRO A 191 28.10 -15.87 -11.82
N PHE A 192 26.87 -16.05 -11.32
CA PHE A 192 26.45 -17.27 -10.63
C PHE A 192 25.70 -18.21 -11.58
N PRO A 193 25.73 -19.54 -11.31
CA PRO A 193 24.85 -20.49 -11.97
C PRO A 193 23.37 -20.05 -11.91
N GLU A 194 22.60 -20.38 -12.96
CA GLU A 194 21.19 -19.96 -13.08
C GLU A 194 20.35 -20.45 -11.89
N GLU A 195 20.64 -21.65 -11.40
CA GLU A 195 19.95 -22.29 -10.29
C GLU A 195 20.17 -21.51 -8.98
N ILE A 196 21.41 -21.09 -8.73
CA ILE A 196 21.77 -20.32 -7.53
C ILE A 196 21.10 -18.95 -7.59
N THR A 197 21.11 -18.29 -8.75
CA THR A 197 20.45 -16.99 -8.91
C THR A 197 18.94 -17.08 -8.69
N LEU A 198 18.32 -18.17 -9.13
CA LEU A 198 16.89 -18.41 -8.91
C LEU A 198 16.59 -18.61 -7.41
N ILE A 199 17.40 -19.36 -6.68
CA ILE A 199 17.28 -19.53 -5.22
C ILE A 199 17.42 -18.17 -4.51
N ILE A 200 18.44 -17.37 -4.87
CA ILE A 200 18.66 -16.04 -4.30
C ILE A 200 17.43 -15.14 -4.56
N SER A 201 16.93 -15.13 -5.79
CA SER A 201 15.73 -14.35 -6.16
C SER A 201 14.53 -14.74 -5.30
N PHE A 202 14.33 -16.05 -5.09
CA PHE A 202 13.22 -16.56 -4.30
C PHE A 202 13.33 -16.16 -2.82
N VAL A 203 14.48 -16.41 -2.19
CA VAL A 203 14.73 -16.04 -0.79
C VAL A 203 14.57 -14.54 -0.60
N GLY A 204 15.09 -13.74 -1.52
CA GLY A 204 14.95 -12.29 -1.50
C GLY A 204 13.49 -11.82 -1.64
N LEU A 205 12.71 -12.43 -2.53
CA LEU A 205 11.28 -12.14 -2.66
C LEU A 205 10.50 -12.52 -1.39
N LEU A 206 10.84 -13.65 -0.75
CA LEU A 206 10.25 -14.08 0.53
C LEU A 206 10.53 -13.08 1.65
N ILE A 207 11.80 -12.68 1.82
CA ILE A 207 12.21 -11.66 2.80
C ILE A 207 11.43 -10.37 2.55
N THR A 208 11.30 -9.98 1.28
CA THR A 208 10.58 -8.75 0.92
C THR A 208 9.09 -8.86 1.20
N ALA A 209 8.46 -10.01 0.95
CA ALA A 209 7.06 -10.25 1.27
C ALA A 209 6.79 -10.19 2.79
N ILE A 210 7.65 -10.81 3.60
CA ILE A 210 7.58 -10.72 5.07
C ILE A 210 7.73 -9.27 5.52
N TRP A 211 8.67 -8.55 4.93
CA TRP A 211 8.91 -7.16 5.27
C TRP A 211 7.72 -6.24 4.94
N TRP A 212 7.15 -6.40 3.75
CA TRP A 212 5.91 -5.73 3.37
C TRP A 212 4.76 -6.06 4.31
N GLY A 213 4.62 -7.32 4.71
CA GLY A 213 3.64 -7.74 5.71
C GLY A 213 3.76 -6.94 7.00
N ARG A 214 4.99 -6.76 7.52
CA ARG A 214 5.22 -5.96 8.75
C ARG A 214 4.89 -4.48 8.56
N ILE A 215 5.27 -3.89 7.43
CA ILE A 215 4.98 -2.48 7.13
C ILE A 215 3.47 -2.26 7.06
N PHE A 216 2.75 -3.11 6.35
CA PHE A 216 1.31 -3.00 6.14
C PHE A 216 0.46 -3.37 7.36
N LEU A 217 0.96 -4.21 8.28
CA LEU A 217 0.27 -4.43 9.56
C LEU A 217 0.33 -3.18 10.46
N GLY A 218 1.32 -2.30 10.28
CA GLY A 218 1.48 -1.04 11.03
C GLY A 218 0.88 0.21 10.37
N PHE A 219 0.00 0.04 9.37
CA PHE A 219 -0.43 1.07 8.41
C PHE A 219 -1.58 1.99 8.87
N GLU A 220 -1.97 1.95 10.15
CA GLU A 220 -2.99 2.84 10.74
C GLU A 220 -2.72 4.34 10.47
N THR A 221 -1.46 4.66 10.17
CA THR A 221 -0.91 6.01 9.99
C THR A 221 -1.32 6.72 8.70
N PHE A 222 -1.94 6.05 7.72
CA PHE A 222 -2.49 6.75 6.55
C PHE A 222 -3.81 7.48 6.82
N THR A 223 -4.53 7.11 7.88
CA THR A 223 -5.73 7.86 8.31
C THR A 223 -5.38 9.29 8.73
N GLU A 224 -4.14 9.51 9.18
CA GLU A 224 -3.56 10.81 9.53
C GLU A 224 -2.98 11.56 8.33
N PHE A 225 -2.97 10.97 7.12
CA PHE A 225 -2.44 11.67 5.95
C PHE A 225 -3.30 12.90 5.64
N GLY A 226 -2.65 14.07 5.61
CA GLY A 226 -3.34 15.35 5.44
C GLY A 226 -4.11 15.84 6.67
N TRP A 227 -3.82 15.34 7.89
CA TRP A 227 -4.51 15.79 9.11
C TRP A 227 -4.52 17.31 9.30
N ARG A 228 -3.46 17.99 8.86
CA ARG A 228 -3.36 19.47 8.88
C ARG A 228 -4.45 20.15 8.06
N GLU A 229 -4.81 19.57 6.91
CA GLU A 229 -5.87 20.09 6.04
C GLU A 229 -7.27 19.72 6.59
N LYS A 230 -7.34 18.77 7.54
CA LYS A 230 -8.57 18.32 8.22
C LYS A 230 -8.77 18.93 9.61
N LEU A 231 -7.75 19.58 10.18
CA LEU A 231 -7.86 20.32 11.43
C LEU A 231 -8.88 21.44 11.25
N LYS A 232 -9.92 21.45 12.08
CA LYS A 232 -10.94 22.50 12.06
C LYS A 232 -10.58 23.62 13.03
N GLU A 233 -10.28 23.26 14.28
CA GLU A 233 -10.09 24.17 15.40
C GLU A 233 -8.93 23.69 16.29
N LEU A 234 -8.19 24.62 16.88
CA LEU A 234 -7.15 24.38 17.89
C LEU A 234 -7.47 25.21 19.13
N PHE A 235 -7.48 24.54 20.27
CA PHE A 235 -7.68 25.16 21.59
C PHE A 235 -6.45 24.89 22.46
N ILE A 236 -5.97 25.92 23.16
CA ILE A 236 -5.07 25.75 24.31
C ILE A 236 -5.87 26.11 25.54
N ILE A 237 -6.01 25.15 26.45
CA ILE A 237 -6.85 25.25 27.64
C ILE A 237 -5.96 25.36 28.87
N ALA A 238 -6.20 26.37 29.69
CA ALA A 238 -5.52 26.51 30.98
C ALA A 238 -5.95 25.39 31.96
N PRO A 239 -5.16 25.10 33.00
CA PRO A 239 -5.53 24.12 34.02
C PRO A 239 -6.87 24.40 34.73
N ASN A 240 -7.32 25.67 34.74
CA ASN A 240 -8.60 26.09 35.30
C ASN A 240 -9.79 25.96 34.31
N GLY A 241 -9.56 25.42 33.11
CA GLY A 241 -10.58 25.24 32.07
C GLY A 241 -10.83 26.44 31.16
N GLY A 242 -10.17 27.58 31.42
CA GLY A 242 -10.27 28.77 30.57
C GLY A 242 -9.51 28.63 29.24
N THR A 243 -9.97 29.33 28.19
CA THR A 243 -9.27 29.35 26.90
C THR A 243 -8.07 30.28 26.97
N LEU A 244 -6.86 29.76 26.73
CA LEU A 244 -5.65 30.56 26.55
C LEU A 244 -5.44 30.97 25.09
N PHE A 245 -5.79 30.07 24.17
CA PHE A 245 -5.63 30.30 22.75
C PHE A 245 -6.72 29.55 21.98
N TYR A 246 -7.22 30.21 20.94
CA TYR A 246 -8.16 29.63 20.00
C TYR A 246 -7.76 30.02 18.58
N HIS A 247 -7.72 29.02 17.70
CA HIS A 247 -7.51 29.23 16.28
C HIS A 247 -8.46 28.37 15.48
N THR A 248 -9.15 28.96 14.51
CA THR A 248 -9.91 28.24 13.49
C THR A 248 -9.11 28.19 12.20
N PHE A 249 -9.00 27.01 11.61
CA PHE A 249 -8.38 26.80 10.31
C PHE A 249 -9.40 26.94 9.16
N ALA A 250 -10.70 27.06 9.47
CA ALA A 250 -11.76 27.26 8.49
C ALA A 250 -11.94 28.76 8.17
N GLU A 251 -12.13 29.10 6.89
CA GLU A 251 -12.35 30.48 6.42
C GLU A 251 -13.64 31.11 6.99
N LYS A 252 -14.59 30.29 7.43
CA LYS A 252 -15.79 30.76 8.13
C LYS A 252 -15.56 30.70 9.64
N THR A 253 -15.43 31.87 10.24
CA THR A 253 -15.55 32.03 11.69
C THR A 253 -16.94 31.62 12.12
N SER A 254 -17.03 30.49 12.81
CA SER A 254 -18.21 30.11 13.57
C SER A 254 -18.40 31.10 14.72
N ASP A 255 -19.64 31.52 15.00
CA ASP A 255 -20.02 32.35 16.18
C ASP A 255 -19.90 31.59 17.52
N LYS A 256 -19.00 30.60 17.58
CA LYS A 256 -18.75 29.80 18.78
C LYS A 256 -18.03 30.65 19.81
N ILE A 257 -18.47 30.52 21.06
CA ILE A 257 -17.79 31.09 22.23
C ILE A 257 -16.74 30.06 22.67
N PRO A 258 -15.43 30.30 22.45
CA PRO A 258 -14.38 29.32 22.75
C PRO A 258 -14.40 28.88 24.21
N ASP A 259 -14.64 29.82 25.14
CA ASP A 259 -14.69 29.55 26.58
C ASP A 259 -15.79 28.56 26.97
N LEU A 260 -16.93 28.57 26.27
CA LEU A 260 -18.00 27.61 26.52
C LEU A 260 -17.55 26.19 26.12
N ILE A 261 -16.84 26.08 25.00
CA ILE A 261 -16.32 24.80 24.51
C ILE A 261 -15.23 24.28 25.46
N THR A 262 -14.26 25.10 25.85
CA THR A 262 -13.17 24.66 26.74
C THR A 262 -13.67 24.31 28.14
N ALA A 263 -14.65 25.07 28.67
CA ALA A 263 -15.31 24.75 29.94
C ALA A 263 -16.08 23.44 29.85
N GLY A 264 -16.82 23.22 28.76
CA GLY A 264 -17.53 21.95 28.51
C GLY A 264 -16.60 20.75 28.41
N LEU A 265 -15.49 20.88 27.66
CA LEU A 265 -14.49 19.80 27.53
C LEU A 265 -13.77 19.50 28.85
N SER A 266 -13.47 20.53 29.64
CA SER A 266 -12.89 20.37 30.98
C SER A 266 -13.86 19.63 31.91
N GLY A 267 -15.13 20.02 31.91
CA GLY A 267 -16.17 19.34 32.68
C GLY A 267 -16.36 17.87 32.29
N ILE A 268 -16.42 17.56 30.98
CA ILE A 268 -16.51 16.18 30.49
C ILE A 268 -15.31 15.36 30.96
N LYS A 269 -14.10 15.91 30.86
CA LYS A 269 -12.88 15.26 31.32
C LYS A 269 -12.95 14.93 32.82
N ASP A 270 -13.37 15.88 33.64
CA ASP A 270 -13.42 15.70 35.10
C ASP A 270 -14.49 14.68 35.50
N ILE A 271 -15.66 14.70 34.85
CA ILE A 271 -16.71 13.69 35.04
C ILE A 271 -16.19 12.30 34.66
N LEU A 272 -15.53 12.15 33.51
CA LEU A 272 -15.00 10.86 33.07
C LEU A 272 -13.89 10.34 33.99
N ALA A 273 -13.00 11.22 34.45
CA ALA A 273 -11.95 10.84 35.39
C ALA A 273 -12.54 10.33 36.71
N GLU A 274 -13.58 10.98 37.21
CA GLU A 274 -14.28 10.58 38.43
C GLU A 274 -15.03 9.25 38.24
N MET A 275 -15.77 9.10 37.14
CA MET A 275 -16.53 7.87 36.86
C MET A 275 -15.65 6.63 36.70
N ILE A 276 -14.51 6.77 36.02
CA ILE A 276 -13.58 5.66 35.75
C ILE A 276 -12.64 5.44 36.95
N GLN A 277 -12.55 6.40 37.88
CA GLN A 277 -11.60 6.41 38.99
C GLN A 277 -10.16 6.18 38.52
N SER A 278 -9.81 6.71 37.35
CA SER A 278 -8.51 6.50 36.71
C SER A 278 -7.71 7.78 36.70
N LYS A 279 -6.40 7.64 36.95
CA LYS A 279 -5.42 8.73 36.77
C LYS A 279 -5.06 8.95 35.30
N GLN A 280 -5.54 8.11 34.39
CA GLN A 280 -5.27 8.29 32.96
C GLN A 280 -6.10 9.45 32.42
N THR A 281 -5.45 10.30 31.63
CA THR A 281 -6.10 11.44 31.03
C THR A 281 -6.83 11.04 29.74
N LEU A 282 -7.96 11.71 29.48
CA LEU A 282 -8.74 11.54 28.25
C LEU A 282 -7.89 11.97 27.05
N LYS A 283 -7.55 11.05 26.15
CA LYS A 283 -6.75 11.38 24.95
C LYS A 283 -7.59 11.73 23.73
N VAL A 284 -8.74 11.07 23.56
CA VAL A 284 -9.55 11.18 22.36
C VAL A 284 -11.03 11.12 22.73
N VAL A 285 -11.82 12.03 22.16
CA VAL A 285 -13.28 11.90 22.07
C VAL A 285 -13.62 11.72 20.59
N ASP A 286 -14.22 10.58 20.26
CA ASP A 286 -14.58 10.23 18.89
C ASP A 286 -16.10 10.26 18.75
N HIS A 287 -16.59 11.22 17.98
CA HIS A 287 -17.98 11.32 17.57
C HIS A 287 -18.03 11.21 16.06
N GLN A 288 -17.70 10.04 15.49
CA GLN A 288 -17.82 9.62 14.06
C GLN A 288 -17.42 10.65 12.97
N ASP A 289 -18.09 11.80 12.89
CA ASP A 289 -17.81 12.95 12.04
C ASP A 289 -16.76 13.93 12.59
N VAL A 290 -16.54 13.96 13.91
CA VAL A 290 -15.55 14.82 14.57
C VAL A 290 -14.75 14.05 15.62
N LYS A 291 -13.43 14.25 15.63
CA LYS A 291 -12.55 13.79 16.69
C LYS A 291 -11.94 14.98 17.43
N ILE A 292 -12.00 14.93 18.75
CA ILE A 292 -11.32 15.87 19.64
C ILE A 292 -10.11 15.15 20.21
N LEU A 293 -8.92 15.67 19.93
CA LEU A 293 -7.66 15.13 20.40
C LEU A 293 -7.14 16.01 21.55
N PHE A 294 -6.78 15.37 22.65
CA PHE A 294 -6.25 16.04 23.83
C PHE A 294 -4.78 15.68 24.00
N GLU A 295 -3.95 16.72 24.14
CA GLU A 295 -2.55 16.59 24.49
C GLU A 295 -2.30 17.41 25.77
N TYR A 296 -1.59 16.81 26.73
CA TYR A 296 -1.33 17.43 28.03
C TYR A 296 0.16 17.66 28.17
N GLY A 297 0.55 18.85 28.59
CA GLY A 297 1.95 19.18 28.83
C GLY A 297 2.10 20.47 29.62
N THR A 298 3.24 20.58 30.29
CA THR A 298 3.75 21.84 30.82
C THR A 298 4.69 22.44 29.79
N TYR A 299 4.28 23.54 29.17
CA TYR A 299 5.14 24.31 28.28
C TYR A 299 5.75 25.43 29.12
N SER A 300 6.99 25.22 29.58
CA SER A 300 7.84 26.19 30.29
C SER A 300 8.63 27.05 29.32
#